data_AF-A0A7Y2NC65-F1
#
_entry.id   AF-A0A7Y2NC65-F1
#
_cell.length_a   1.000
_cell.length_b   1.000
_cell.length_c   1.000
_cell.angle_alpha   90.00
_cell.angle_beta   90.00
_cell.angle_gamma   90.00
#
_symmetry.space_group_name_H-M   'P 1'
#
loop_
_entity.id
_entity.type
_entity.pdbx_description
1 polymer ?
#
loop_
_entity_poly.entity_id
_entity_poly.type
_entity_poly.pdbx_seq_one_letter_code
_entity_poly.pdbx_strand_id
1 'polypeptide(L)' 'GGSRTVDVHVRRLRAKLGEERSAWITTVRSVGYRFG' A
#
# COMPACT_ATOMS: atom_id res chain seq x y z
N GLY A 1 -6.64 -15.61 -3.79
CA GLY A 1 -5.55 -15.25 -4.70
C GLY A 1 -5.19 -13.77 -4.68
N GLY A 2 -6.16 -12.85 -4.84
CA GLY A 2 -5.89 -11.44 -5.12
C GLY A 2 -5.31 -10.57 -3.99
N SER A 3 -5.70 -10.77 -2.73
CA SER A 3 -5.26 -9.89 -1.62
C SER A 3 -3.73 -9.88 -1.45
N ARG A 4 -3.09 -11.06 -1.46
CA ARG A 4 -1.63 -11.18 -1.34
C ARG A 4 -0.87 -10.53 -2.50
N THR A 5 -1.44 -10.50 -3.70
CA THR A 5 -0.83 -9.82 -4.86
C THR A 5 -0.86 -8.30 -4.65
N VAL A 6 -1.97 -7.77 -4.13
CA VAL A 6 -2.10 -6.34 -3.82
C VAL A 6 -1.10 -5.92 -2.73
N ASP A 7 -0.96 -6.69 -1.65
CA ASP A 7 0.03 -6.44 -0.59
C ASP A 7 1.46 -6.27 -1.15
N VAL A 8 1.87 -7.15 -2.08
CA VAL A 8 3.20 -7.09 -2.71
C VAL A 8 3.36 -5.82 -3.53
N HIS A 9 2.35 -5.46 -4.33
CA HIS A 9 2.40 -4.25 -5.13
C HIS A 9 2.43 -2.99 -4.27
N VAL A 10 1.62 -2.93 -3.20
CA VAL A 10 1.62 -1.81 -2.25
C VAL A 10 2.96 -1.66 -1.53
N ARG A 11 3.57 -2.77 -1.09
CA ARG A 11 4.90 -2.75 -0.47
C ARG A 11 5.96 -2.21 -1.44
N ARG A 12 5.93 -2.64 -2.70
CA ARG A 12 6.84 -2.14 -3.74
C ARG A 12 6.59 -0.67 -4.05
N LEU A 13 5.33 -0.23 -4.07
CA LEU A 13 4.97 1.17 -4.31
C LEU A 13 5.48 2.08 -3.18
N ARG A 14 5.27 1.69 -1.92
CA ARG A 14 5.83 2.40 -0.75
C ARG A 14 7.35 2.52 -0.81
N ALA A 15 8.05 1.44 -1.20
CA ALA A 15 9.50 1.47 -1.36
C ALA A 15 9.97 2.46 -2.45
N LYS A 16 9.21 2.58 -3.55
CA LYS A 16 9.51 3.53 -4.64
C LYS A 16 9.17 4.98 -4.29
N LEU A 17 8.16 5.19 -3.46
CA LEU A 17 7.70 6.52 -3.04
C LEU A 17 8.61 7.16 -1.99
N GLY A 18 9.41 6.36 -1.27
CA GLY A 18 10.24 6.84 -0.16
C GLY A 18 9.41 7.14 1.09
N GLU A 19 10.07 7.40 2.22
CA GLU A 19 9.41 7.58 3.52
C GLU A 19 8.36 8.71 3.50
N GLU A 20 8.72 9.86 2.93
CA GLU A 20 7.87 11.06 2.81
C GLU A 20 6.50 10.80 2.20
N ARG A 21 6.42 9.92 1.20
CA ARG A 21 5.21 9.68 0.39
C ARG A 21 4.61 8.29 0.63
N SER A 22 5.27 7.46 1.42
CA SER A 22 4.76 6.13 1.80
C SER A 22 3.48 6.20 2.63
N ALA A 23 3.31 7.28 3.40
CA ALA A 23 2.15 7.56 4.24
C ALA A 23 0.88 7.86 3.41
N TRP A 24 1.01 8.25 2.14
CA TRP A 24 -0.13 8.50 1.25
C TRP A 24 -0.91 7.23 0.92
N ILE A 25 -0.32 6.05 1.14
CA ILE A 25 -1.02 4.77 1.01
C ILE A 25 -1.35 4.27 2.41
N THR A 26 -2.59 4.46 2.84
CA THR A 26 -3.08 4.02 4.15
C THR A 26 -3.65 2.61 4.07
N THR A 27 -3.35 1.77 5.06
CA THR A 27 -4.00 0.46 5.20
C THR A 27 -5.32 0.63 5.96
N VAL A 28 -6.43 0.23 5.35
CA VAL A 28 -7.75 0.18 5.98
C VAL A 28 -8.00 -1.26 6.40
N ARG A 29 -7.99 -1.52 7.71
CA ARG A 29 -8.07 -2.88 8.26
C ARG A 29 -9.34 -3.59 7.78
N SER A 30 -9.17 -4.82 7.29
CA SER A 30 -10.26 -5.67 6.75
C SER A 30 -10.95 -5.14 5.47
N VAL A 31 -10.50 -4.01 4.92
CA VAL A 31 -11.06 -3.41 3.69
C VAL A 31 -10.04 -3.39 2.56
N GLY A 32 -8.81 -2.93 2.82
CA GLY A 32 -7.78 -2.82 1.78
C GLY A 32 -6.89 -1.60 1.97
N TYR A 33 -6.70 -0.81 0.91
CA TYR A 33 -5.82 0.36 0.90
C TYR A 33 -6.51 1.58 0.33
N ARG A 34 -6.14 2.76 0.85
CA ARG A 34 -6.60 4.06 0.36
C ARG A 34 -5.40 4.89 -0.06
N PHE A 35 -5.56 5.65 -1.13
CA PHE A 35 -4.61 6.69 -1.54
C PHE A 35 -5.16 8.06 -1.12
N GLY A 36 -4.35 8.85 -0.39
CA GLY A 36 -4.73 10.21 0.05
C GLY A 36 -4.21 10.55 1.43
#